data_AF-A0A831LQ58-F1
#
_entry.id   AF-A0A831LQ58-F1
#
_cell.length_a   1.000
_cell.length_b   1.000
_cell.length_c   1.000
_cell.angle_alpha   90.00
_cell.angle_beta   90.00
_cell.angle_gamma   90.00
#
_symmetry.space_group_name_H-M   'P 1'
#
loop_
_entity.id
_entity.type
_entity.pdbx_description
1 polymer ?
#
loop_
_entity_poly.entity_id
_entity_poly.type
_entity_poly.pdbx_seq_one_letter_code
_entity_poly.pdbx_strand_id
1 'polypeptide(L)' 'MGNLETTYLGIKLKNPLVAASSGITNSVDKIKKLEQAGIGAVVLKSVFEEQINNEVTSMLLQ' A
#
# COMPACT_ATOMS: atom_id res chain seq x y z
N MET A 1 18.57 -21.26 -7.53
CA MET A 1 17.58 -20.19 -7.24
C MET A 1 18.36 -18.91 -6.95
N GLY A 2 18.01 -17.77 -7.55
CA GLY A 2 18.76 -16.51 -7.37
C GLY A 2 18.33 -15.73 -6.13
N ASN A 3 19.24 -14.91 -5.58
CA ASN A 3 18.87 -13.92 -4.56
C ASN A 3 17.98 -12.85 -5.22
N LEU A 4 16.79 -12.63 -4.66
CA LEU A 4 15.84 -11.61 -5.14
C LEU A 4 15.88 -10.32 -4.30
N GLU A 5 16.64 -10.28 -3.20
CA GLU A 5 16.77 -9.09 -2.38
C GLU A 5 17.14 -7.86 -3.21
N THR A 6 16.51 -6.72 -2.91
CA THR A 6 16.73 -5.47 -3.62
C THR A 6 16.70 -4.28 -2.67
N THR A 7 17.16 -3.13 -3.15
CA THR A 7 17.04 -1.85 -2.44
C THR A 7 16.26 -0.88 -3.31
N TYR A 8 15.16 -0.35 -2.78
CA TYR A 8 14.30 0.62 -3.46
C TYR A 8 14.19 1.89 -2.61
N LEU A 9 14.61 3.04 -3.15
CA LEU A 9 14.62 4.33 -2.44
C LEU A 9 15.32 4.26 -1.06
N GLY A 10 16.41 3.48 -0.96
CA GLY A 10 17.15 3.27 0.29
C GLY A 10 16.55 2.23 1.24
N ILE A 11 15.39 1.65 0.91
CA ILE A 11 14.72 0.62 1.71
C ILE A 11 15.13 -0.76 1.20
N LYS A 12 15.62 -1.64 2.09
CA LYS A 12 15.88 -3.04 1.75
C LYS A 12 14.57 -3.84 1.68
N LEU A 13 14.38 -4.58 0.60
CA LEU A 13 13.21 -5.42 0.36
C LEU A 13 13.65 -6.87 0.13
N LYS A 14 12.86 -7.83 0.64
CA LYS A 14 13.09 -9.28 0.47
C LYS A 14 13.03 -9.74 -0.99
N ASN A 15 12.34 -8.99 -1.85
CA ASN A 15 12.25 -9.22 -3.29
C ASN A 15 11.72 -7.95 -4.00
N PRO A 16 11.77 -7.85 -5.35
CA PRO A 16 11.29 -6.67 -6.07
C PRO A 16 9.78 -6.66 -6.31
N LEU A 17 8.99 -7.56 -5.71
CA LEU A 17 7.55 -7.63 -5.95
C LEU A 17 6.83 -6.56 -5.13
N VAL A 18 6.08 -5.71 -5.82
CA VAL A 18 5.27 -4.64 -5.23
C VAL A 18 3.81 -4.82 -5.64
N ALA A 19 2.89 -4.90 -4.67
CA ALA A 19 1.46 -4.98 -4.99
C ALA A 19 0.92 -3.61 -5.40
N ALA A 20 0.36 -3.52 -6.60
CA ALA A 20 -0.24 -2.30 -7.13
C ALA A 20 -1.51 -1.89 -6.38
N SER A 21 -1.83 -0.59 -6.44
CA SER A 21 -3.03 -0.02 -5.84
C SER A 21 -4.28 -0.70 -6.38
N SER A 22 -5.03 -1.39 -5.51
CA SER A 22 -6.12 -2.28 -5.91
C SER A 22 -7.02 -2.61 -4.71
N GLY A 23 -8.07 -3.41 -4.89
CA GLY A 23 -8.97 -3.80 -3.80
C GLY A 23 -8.30 -4.58 -2.67
N ILE A 24 -7.08 -5.08 -2.87
CA ILE A 24 -6.30 -5.85 -1.89
C ILE A 24 -5.32 -5.00 -1.08
N THR A 25 -5.11 -3.73 -1.44
CA THR A 25 -4.25 -2.80 -0.69
C THR A 25 -5.04 -1.76 0.13
N ASN A 26 -6.34 -1.98 0.34
CA ASN A 26 -7.25 -1.01 0.96
C ASN A 26 -7.51 -1.21 2.47
N SER A 27 -6.91 -2.21 3.10
CA SER A 27 -7.09 -2.48 4.54
C SER A 27 -5.86 -3.14 5.11
N VAL A 28 -5.61 -2.87 6.40
CA VAL A 28 -4.45 -3.41 7.12
C VAL A 28 -4.44 -4.94 7.10
N ASP A 29 -5.58 -5.60 7.28
CA ASP A 29 -5.66 -7.06 7.29
C ASP A 29 -5.27 -7.70 5.95
N LYS A 30 -5.65 -7.08 4.83
CA LYS A 30 -5.24 -7.56 3.50
C LYS A 30 -3.76 -7.29 3.24
N ILE A 31 -3.23 -6.16 3.71
CA ILE A 31 -1.79 -5.84 3.62
C ILE A 31 -0.97 -6.87 4.40
N LYS A 32 -1.42 -7.26 5.60
CA LYS A 32 -0.77 -8.34 6.38
C LYS A 32 -0.74 -9.66 5.61
N LYS A 33 -1.82 -10.03 4.93
CA LYS A 33 -1.86 -11.24 4.08
C LYS A 33 -0.88 -11.16 2.91
N LEU A 34 -0.72 -9.98 2.29
CA LEU A 34 0.27 -9.78 1.21
C LEU A 34 1.70 -9.91 1.72
N GLU A 35 1.99 -9.34 2.87
CA GLU A 35 3.30 -9.47 3.54
C GLU A 35 3.62 -10.96 3.81
N GLN A 36 2.67 -11.68 4.43
CA GLN A 36 2.77 -13.13 4.69
C GLN A 36 2.95 -13.95 3.42
N ALA A 37 2.31 -13.55 2.31
CA ALA A 37 2.46 -14.19 1.00
C ALA A 37 3.79 -13.88 0.30
N GLY A 38 4.64 -13.05 0.89
CA GLY A 38 5.97 -12.78 0.37
C GLY A 38 6.08 -11.49 -0.47
N ILE A 39 5.08 -10.62 -0.50
CA ILE A 39 5.20 -9.32 -1.18
C ILE A 39 6.18 -8.41 -0.44
N GLY A 40 7.07 -7.73 -1.18
CA GLY A 40 8.10 -6.85 -0.62
C GLY A 40 7.58 -5.46 -0.22
N ALA A 41 6.64 -4.89 -0.99
CA ALA A 41 6.02 -3.59 -0.70
C ALA A 41 4.60 -3.49 -1.29
N VAL A 42 3.83 -2.47 -0.89
CA VAL A 42 2.47 -2.21 -1.40
C VAL A 42 2.31 -0.75 -1.80
N VAL A 43 1.47 -0.50 -2.82
CA VAL A 43 0.99 0.84 -3.15
C VAL A 43 -0.41 1.00 -2.57
N LEU A 44 -0.59 1.99 -1.69
CA LEU A 44 -1.87 2.29 -1.07
C LEU A 44 -2.84 2.96 -2.04
N LYS A 45 -4.08 3.18 -1.59
CA LYS A 45 -5.07 3.92 -2.35
C LYS A 45 -4.60 5.36 -2.59
N SER A 46 -4.77 5.81 -3.83
CA SER A 46 -4.57 7.21 -4.18
C SER A 46 -5.57 8.05 -3.41
N VAL A 47 -5.07 9.16 -2.86
CA VAL A 47 -5.89 10.16 -2.21
C VAL A 47 -5.84 11.42 -3.07
N PHE A 48 -7.02 11.91 -3.45
CA PHE A 48 -7.19 13.18 -4.16
C PHE A 48 -7.67 14.26 -3.18
N GLU A 49 -7.27 15.50 -3.41
CA GLU A 49 -7.60 16.63 -2.53
C GLU A 49 -9.12 16.80 -2.35
N GLU A 50 -9.88 16.63 -3.43
CA GLU A 50 -11.34 16.72 -3.40
C GLU A 50 -11.96 15.66 -2.49
N GLN A 51 -11.37 14.46 -2.43
CA GLN A 51 -11.85 13.40 -1.55
C GLN A 51 -11.64 13.76 -0.09
N ILE A 52 -10.47 14.33 0.25
CA ILE A 52 -10.17 14.79 1.61
C ILE A 52 -11.15 15.91 2.00
N ASN A 53 -11.31 16.92 1.14
CA ASN A 53 -12.19 18.06 1.40
C ASN A 53 -13.64 17.62 1.61
N ASN A 54 -14.11 16.67 0.80
CA ASN A 54 -15.45 16.08 0.95
C ASN A 54 -15.58 15.29 2.26
N GLU A 55 -14.60 14.46 2.63
CA GLU A 55 -14.60 13.72 3.91
C GLU A 55 -14.63 14.68 5.11
N VAL A 56 -13.75 15.68 5.13
CA VAL A 56 -13.67 16.68 6.20
C VAL A 56 -14.98 17.45 6.32
N THR A 57 -15.54 17.91 5.18
CA THR A 57 -16.82 18.61 5.16
C THR A 57 -17.95 17.74 5.70
N SER A 58 -18.00 16.46 5.28
CA SER A 58 -18.99 15.50 5.77
C SER A 58 -18.86 15.24 7.29
N MET A 59 -17.65 15.25 7.84
CA MET A 59 -17.42 15.07 9.28
C MET A 59 -17.82 16.29 10.11
N LEU A 60 -17.66 17.50 9.57
CA LEU A 60 -18.01 18.75 10.27
C LEU A 60 -19.51 19.07 10.23
N LEU A 61 -20.25 18.50 9.28
CA LEU A 61 -21.70 18.68 9.12
C LEU A 61 -22.54 17.59 9.81
N GLN A 62 -21.89 16.63 10.50
CA GLN A 62 -22.52 15.67 11.41
C GLN A 62 -22.53 16.21 12.84
#